data_AF-A0A8T6DYI7-F1
#
_entry.id   AF-A0A8T6DYI7-F1
#
_cell.length_a   1.000
_cell.length_b   1.000
_cell.length_c   1.000
_cell.angle_alpha   90.00
_cell.angle_beta   90.00
_cell.angle_gamma   90.00
#
_symmetry.space_group_name_H-M   'P 1'
#
loop_
_entity.id
_entity.type
_entity.pdbx_description
1 polymer ?
#
loop_
_entity_poly.entity_id
_entity_poly.type
_entity_poly.pdbx_seq_one_letter_code
_entity_poly.pdbx_strand_id
1 'polypeptide(L)'
;MISVPAAVVDVAWLAANLAAPNLIVLDASMPPIVPGLNSVNAEGRFKAIPGARRFDYDKDVCKPDTSLPHMLPGPEIFERKVRALGVNADSALVVYDDCGMYASPRAWWMFRAMGHDNVGVLGGGLPAWVAADKPLADSLAEAESKGDFAADF
;
A
#
# COMPACT_ATOMS: atom_id res chain seq x y z
N MET A 1 -8.90 11.09 14.01
CA MET A 1 -7.93 11.02 12.92
C MET A 1 -6.61 10.60 13.51
N ILE A 2 -5.99 9.54 12.97
CA ILE A 2 -4.68 9.06 13.42
C ILE A 2 -3.59 9.55 12.48
N SER A 3 -2.35 9.54 12.96
CA SER A 3 -1.15 9.74 12.16
C SER A 3 -0.24 8.54 12.28
N VAL A 4 0.44 8.21 11.17
CA VAL A 4 1.41 7.13 11.12
C VAL A 4 2.62 7.51 11.99
N PRO A 5 3.06 6.63 12.91
CA PRO A 5 4.04 7.00 13.94
C PRO A 5 5.48 7.07 13.40
N ALA A 6 5.79 6.37 12.32
CA ALA A 6 7.12 6.29 11.72
C ALA A 6 7.04 5.75 10.27
N ALA A 7 8.16 5.86 9.53
CA ALA A 7 8.26 5.33 8.17
C ALA A 7 8.10 3.80 8.10
N VAL A 8 8.41 3.08 9.19
CA VAL A 8 8.13 1.65 9.36
C VAL A 8 7.18 1.50 10.53
N VAL A 9 6.10 0.75 10.33
CA VAL A 9 4.97 0.60 11.26
C VAL A 9 4.90 -0.83 11.77
N ASP A 10 4.69 -1.01 13.06
CA ASP A 10 4.56 -2.33 13.67
C ASP A 10 3.20 -2.97 13.39
N VAL A 11 3.19 -4.30 13.25
CA VAL A 11 1.96 -5.11 13.16
C VAL A 11 0.99 -4.82 14.30
N ALA A 12 1.51 -4.64 15.53
CA ALA A 12 0.69 -4.35 16.69
C ALA A 12 -0.03 -2.99 16.57
N TRP A 13 0.66 -1.97 16.07
CA TRP A 13 0.07 -0.65 15.85
C TRP A 13 -1.00 -0.72 14.76
N LEU A 14 -0.70 -1.35 13.62
CA LEU A 14 -1.68 -1.45 12.53
C LEU A 14 -2.93 -2.20 12.99
N ALA A 15 -2.77 -3.34 13.66
CA ALA A 15 -3.88 -4.13 14.18
C ALA A 15 -4.76 -3.37 15.17
N ALA A 16 -4.17 -2.55 16.05
CA ALA A 16 -4.91 -1.73 17.00
C ALA A 16 -5.69 -0.58 16.34
N ASN A 17 -5.32 -0.19 15.11
CA ASN A 17 -5.86 0.98 14.44
C ASN A 17 -6.71 0.67 13.19
N LEU A 18 -6.93 -0.60 12.83
CA LEU A 18 -7.68 -1.00 11.63
C LEU A 18 -9.08 -0.36 11.50
N ALA A 19 -9.71 -0.01 12.61
CA ALA A 19 -11.04 0.62 12.62
C ALA A 19 -11.00 2.17 12.51
N ALA A 20 -9.81 2.78 12.42
CA ALA A 20 -9.70 4.23 12.32
C ALA A 20 -10.23 4.72 10.96
N PRO A 21 -11.12 5.73 10.93
CA PRO A 21 -11.83 6.12 9.71
C PRO A 21 -10.94 6.73 8.62
N ASN A 22 -9.76 7.24 8.99
CA ASN A 22 -8.80 7.82 8.05
C ASN A 22 -7.61 6.90 7.76
N LEU A 23 -7.60 5.67 8.28
CA LEU A 23 -6.58 4.70 7.94
C LEU A 23 -6.94 4.01 6.62
N ILE A 24 -6.00 4.00 5.68
CA ILE A 24 -6.10 3.21 4.46
C ILE A 24 -4.88 2.30 4.39
N VAL A 25 -5.16 1.00 4.23
CA VAL A 25 -4.14 -0.02 4.04
C VAL A 25 -4.00 -0.30 2.54
N LEU A 26 -2.78 -0.28 2.03
CA LEU A 26 -2.50 -0.48 0.61
C LEU A 26 -1.62 -1.72 0.39
N ASP A 27 -2.07 -2.59 -0.49
CA ASP A 27 -1.32 -3.75 -0.96
C ASP A 27 -0.54 -3.38 -2.24
N ALA A 28 0.78 -3.24 -2.08
CA ALA A 28 1.71 -2.92 -3.15
C ALA A 28 2.45 -4.16 -3.69
N SER A 29 1.92 -5.36 -3.46
CA SER A 29 2.58 -6.62 -3.84
C SER A 29 2.92 -6.68 -5.33
N MET A 30 4.05 -7.34 -5.60
CA MET A 30 4.59 -7.62 -6.92
C MET A 30 5.22 -8.99 -6.91
N PRO A 31 5.07 -9.80 -7.98
CA PRO A 31 5.78 -11.07 -8.07
C PRO A 31 7.30 -10.86 -7.88
N PRO A 32 7.92 -11.51 -6.89
CA PRO A 32 9.35 -11.34 -6.66
C PRO A 32 10.15 -12.01 -7.78
N ILE A 33 11.20 -11.34 -8.25
CA ILE A 33 12.17 -11.89 -9.22
C ILE A 33 13.50 -12.25 -8.57
N VAL A 34 13.61 -12.04 -7.26
CA VAL A 34 14.83 -12.29 -6.48
C VAL A 34 14.79 -13.73 -5.96
N PRO A 35 15.79 -14.57 -6.28
CA PRO A 35 15.86 -15.94 -5.76
C PRO A 35 15.83 -15.96 -4.22
N GLY A 36 14.99 -16.83 -3.66
CA GLY A 36 14.82 -17.00 -2.21
C GLY A 36 13.80 -16.07 -1.57
N LEU A 37 13.27 -15.08 -2.30
CA LEU A 37 12.14 -14.28 -1.86
C LEU A 37 10.82 -14.91 -2.33
N ASN A 38 9.93 -15.22 -1.39
CA ASN A 38 8.66 -15.90 -1.68
C ASN A 38 7.48 -15.03 -1.24
N SER A 39 6.48 -14.91 -2.11
CA SER A 39 5.20 -14.30 -1.77
C SER A 39 4.38 -15.25 -0.90
N VAL A 40 3.73 -14.71 0.14
CA VAL A 40 2.71 -15.43 0.95
C VAL A 40 1.54 -15.92 0.11
N ASN A 41 1.29 -15.28 -1.04
CA ASN A 41 0.23 -15.58 -1.98
C ASN A 41 0.72 -16.34 -3.23
N ALA A 42 1.96 -16.85 -3.24
CA ALA A 42 2.48 -17.64 -4.35
C ALA A 42 1.71 -18.96 -4.54
N GLU A 43 1.19 -19.52 -3.45
CA GLU A 43 0.47 -20.80 -3.44
C GLU A 43 -0.70 -20.77 -2.44
N GLY A 44 -1.77 -21.51 -2.75
CA GLY A 44 -2.91 -21.68 -1.85
C GLY A 44 -3.97 -20.57 -1.96
N ARG A 45 -4.69 -20.34 -0.86
CA ARG A 45 -5.75 -19.31 -0.80
C ARG A 45 -5.12 -17.94 -0.62
N PHE A 46 -5.67 -16.96 -1.35
CA PHE A 46 -5.28 -15.56 -1.23
C PHE A 46 -5.48 -15.05 0.20
N LYS A 47 -4.54 -14.21 0.64
CA LYS A 47 -4.50 -13.57 1.95
C LYS A 47 -4.20 -12.10 1.78
N ALA A 48 -4.96 -11.26 2.46
CA ALA A 48 -4.72 -9.83 2.58
C ALA A 48 -5.01 -9.34 4.00
N ILE A 49 -4.52 -8.15 4.31
CA ILE A 49 -4.94 -7.44 5.52
C ILE A 49 -6.39 -6.96 5.31
N PRO A 50 -7.30 -7.12 6.30
CA PRO A 50 -8.69 -6.69 6.17
C PRO A 50 -8.81 -5.22 5.73
N GLY A 51 -9.63 -4.98 4.70
CA GLY A 51 -9.86 -3.64 4.15
C GLY A 51 -8.73 -3.10 3.27
N ALA A 52 -7.65 -3.85 3.05
CA ALA A 52 -6.57 -3.43 2.18
C ALA A 52 -7.03 -3.27 0.73
N ARG A 53 -6.54 -2.22 0.06
CA ARG A 53 -6.84 -1.90 -1.33
C ARG A 53 -5.61 -2.09 -2.19
N ARG A 54 -5.79 -2.46 -3.46
CA ARG A 54 -4.67 -2.66 -4.39
C ARG A 54 -4.01 -1.32 -4.74
N PHE A 55 -2.69 -1.23 -4.55
CA PHE A 55 -1.86 -0.15 -5.09
C PHE A 55 -0.88 -0.73 -6.11
N ASP A 56 -1.28 -0.75 -7.38
CA ASP A 56 -0.48 -1.34 -8.45
C ASP A 56 0.44 -0.30 -9.11
N TYR A 57 1.66 -0.14 -8.62
CA TYR A 57 2.63 0.77 -9.21
C TYR A 57 3.32 0.24 -10.48
N ASP A 58 2.99 -0.98 -10.91
CA ASP A 58 3.52 -1.57 -12.14
C ASP A 58 2.65 -1.25 -13.34
N LYS A 59 1.33 -1.39 -13.18
CA LYS A 59 0.36 -1.33 -14.29
C LYS A 59 -0.62 -0.17 -14.21
N ASP A 60 -0.88 0.36 -13.02
CA ASP A 60 -1.97 1.33 -12.83
C ASP A 60 -1.48 2.70 -12.36
N VAL A 61 -0.67 2.74 -11.31
CA VAL A 61 -0.06 3.95 -10.73
C VAL A 61 1.36 4.12 -11.28
N CYS A 62 1.49 4.09 -12.60
CA CYS A 62 2.77 4.20 -13.30
C CYS A 62 2.69 5.21 -14.45
N LYS A 63 3.84 5.69 -14.93
CA LYS A 63 3.92 6.57 -16.09
C LYS A 63 3.47 5.80 -17.35
N PRO A 64 2.50 6.31 -18.12
CA PRO A 64 2.13 5.72 -19.40
C PRO A 64 3.18 6.03 -20.48
N ASP A 65 3.09 5.33 -21.61
CA ASP A 65 3.84 5.62 -22.84
C ASP A 65 5.36 5.66 -22.68
N THR A 66 5.90 4.73 -21.90
CA THR A 66 7.34 4.55 -21.73
C THR A 66 7.75 3.10 -21.93
N SER A 67 8.96 2.87 -22.46
CA SER A 67 9.56 1.55 -22.57
C SER A 67 10.22 1.06 -21.28
N LEU A 68 10.31 1.92 -20.26
CA LEU A 68 10.95 1.61 -18.97
C LEU A 68 9.89 1.18 -17.94
N PRO A 69 10.13 0.12 -17.16
CA PRO A 69 9.19 -0.33 -16.14
C PRO A 69 9.17 0.61 -14.92
N HIS A 70 8.04 0.60 -14.20
CA HIS A 70 7.86 1.22 -12.87
C HIS A 70 8.19 2.72 -12.78
N MET A 71 8.16 3.44 -13.91
CA MET A 71 8.43 4.87 -13.94
C MET A 71 7.36 5.65 -13.16
N LEU A 72 7.81 6.63 -12.37
CA LEU A 72 6.90 7.47 -11.59
C LEU A 72 5.99 8.27 -12.54
N PRO A 73 4.65 8.22 -12.38
CA PRO A 73 3.74 9.04 -13.14
C PRO A 73 3.85 10.52 -12.75
N GLY A 74 3.39 11.43 -13.62
CA GLY A 74 3.22 12.83 -13.23
C GLY A 74 2.14 13.01 -12.16
N PRO A 75 2.14 14.14 -11.43
CA PRO A 75 1.26 14.40 -10.28
C PRO A 75 -0.23 14.23 -10.62
N GLU A 76 -0.68 14.71 -11.79
CA GLU A 76 -2.10 14.58 -12.21
C GLU A 76 -2.56 13.13 -12.37
N ILE A 77 -1.68 12.25 -12.88
CA ILE A 77 -1.98 10.83 -13.06
C ILE A 77 -1.98 10.15 -11.70
N PHE A 78 -0.96 10.41 -10.87
CA PHE A 78 -0.86 9.87 -9.53
C PHE A 78 -2.09 10.24 -8.69
N GLU A 79 -2.42 11.54 -8.64
CA GLU A 79 -3.57 12.06 -7.93
C GLU A 79 -4.86 11.36 -8.37
N ARG A 80 -5.13 11.32 -9.68
CA ARG A 80 -6.35 10.68 -10.21
C ARG A 80 -6.45 9.21 -9.81
N LYS A 81 -5.35 8.46 -9.91
CA LYS A 81 -5.32 7.03 -9.58
C LYS A 81 -5.49 6.79 -8.08
N VAL A 82 -4.81 7.56 -7.25
CA VAL A 82 -4.86 7.38 -5.80
C VAL A 82 -6.17 7.87 -5.20
N ARG A 83 -6.78 8.94 -5.74
CA ARG A 83 -8.16 9.30 -5.41
C ARG A 83 -9.15 8.17 -5.71
N ALA A 84 -8.95 7.41 -6.78
CA ALA A 84 -9.81 6.25 -7.09
C ALA A 84 -9.66 5.11 -6.06
N LEU A 85 -8.55 5.07 -5.32
CA LEU A 85 -8.35 4.18 -4.17
C LEU A 85 -8.97 4.75 -2.88
N GLY A 86 -9.71 5.86 -2.96
CA GLY A 86 -10.36 6.51 -1.82
C GLY A 86 -9.41 7.25 -0.89
N VAL A 87 -8.20 7.57 -1.34
CA VAL A 87 -7.22 8.30 -0.53
C VAL A 87 -7.56 9.78 -0.47
N ASN A 88 -7.55 10.32 0.75
CA ASN A 88 -7.78 11.72 1.07
C ASN A 88 -6.49 12.40 1.54
N ALA A 89 -6.48 13.73 1.53
CA ALA A 89 -5.35 14.53 1.99
C ALA A 89 -4.98 14.27 3.47
N ASP A 90 -5.96 13.85 4.29
CA ASP A 90 -5.78 13.54 5.71
C ASP A 90 -5.61 12.03 6.02
N SER A 91 -5.48 11.21 4.98
CA SER A 91 -5.36 9.76 5.15
C SER A 91 -4.04 9.39 5.84
N ALA A 92 -4.13 8.50 6.83
CA ALA A 92 -3.01 7.75 7.35
C ALA A 92 -2.84 6.50 6.48
N LEU A 93 -1.71 6.39 5.79
CA LEU A 93 -1.46 5.31 4.84
C LEU A 93 -0.50 4.28 5.43
N VAL A 94 -0.89 3.01 5.41
CA VAL A 94 0.04 1.91 5.67
C VAL A 94 0.13 1.03 4.44
N VAL A 95 1.31 0.96 3.85
CA VAL A 95 1.58 0.15 2.66
C VAL A 95 2.29 -1.14 3.06
N TYR A 96 1.90 -2.27 2.49
CA TYR A 96 2.61 -3.54 2.67
C TYR A 96 2.76 -4.28 1.33
N ASP A 97 3.58 -5.32 1.34
CA ASP A 97 3.62 -6.33 0.28
C ASP A 97 3.66 -7.74 0.88
N ASP A 98 3.37 -8.71 0.04
CA ASP A 98 3.27 -10.13 0.40
C ASP A 98 4.61 -10.87 0.51
N CYS A 99 5.73 -10.16 0.30
CA CYS A 99 7.09 -10.69 0.39
C CYS A 99 7.85 -10.18 1.63
N GLY A 100 7.24 -9.28 2.41
CA GLY A 100 7.81 -8.70 3.63
C GLY A 100 8.05 -7.21 3.48
N MET A 101 9.17 -6.83 2.85
CA MET A 101 9.48 -5.44 2.51
C MET A 101 10.26 -5.42 1.19
N TYR A 102 9.56 -5.65 0.09
CA TYR A 102 10.13 -5.72 -1.25
C TYR A 102 9.62 -4.59 -2.14
N ALA A 103 8.30 -4.53 -2.32
CA ALA A 103 7.61 -3.66 -3.25
C ALA A 103 7.00 -2.43 -2.54
N SER A 104 6.58 -2.59 -1.29
CA SER A 104 5.94 -1.56 -0.48
C SER A 104 6.79 -0.30 -0.24
N PRO A 105 8.14 -0.35 -0.10
CA PRO A 105 8.93 0.89 0.00
C PRO A 105 8.83 1.78 -1.24
N ARG A 106 8.59 1.20 -2.44
CA ARG A 106 8.37 1.99 -3.67
C ARG A 106 7.10 2.82 -3.54
N ALA A 107 6.00 2.20 -3.14
CA ALA A 107 4.73 2.90 -2.95
C ALA A 107 4.85 4.00 -1.88
N TRP A 108 5.45 3.70 -0.73
CA TRP A 108 5.76 4.69 0.31
C TRP A 108 6.52 5.90 -0.26
N TRP A 109 7.59 5.66 -1.02
CA TRP A 109 8.35 6.74 -1.65
C TRP A 109 7.52 7.55 -2.64
N MET A 110 6.63 6.92 -3.42
CA MET A 110 5.79 7.64 -4.37
C MET A 110 4.83 8.61 -3.68
N PHE A 111 4.23 8.22 -2.55
CA PHE A 111 3.39 9.11 -1.75
C PHE A 111 4.19 10.30 -1.19
N ARG A 112 5.38 10.03 -0.65
CA ARG A 112 6.29 11.05 -0.12
C ARG A 112 6.74 12.02 -1.22
N ALA A 113 7.05 11.52 -2.41
CA ALA A 113 7.42 12.34 -3.56
C ALA A 113 6.27 13.21 -4.07
N MET A 114 5.03 12.86 -3.72
CA MET A 114 3.81 13.61 -4.06
C MET A 114 3.31 14.46 -2.87
N GLY A 115 4.18 14.72 -1.88
CA GLY A 115 3.89 15.61 -0.75
C GLY A 115 3.11 14.99 0.41
N HIS A 116 2.84 13.68 0.37
CA HIS A 116 2.05 13.01 1.42
C HIS A 116 2.94 12.33 2.45
N ASP A 117 3.15 13.01 3.58
CA ASP A 117 4.05 12.53 4.64
C ASP A 117 3.41 11.51 5.60
N ASN A 118 2.08 11.48 5.70
CA ASN A 118 1.34 10.59 6.62
C ASN A 118 1.22 9.16 6.05
N VAL A 119 2.37 8.54 5.77
CA VAL A 119 2.51 7.23 5.13
C VAL A 119 3.66 6.43 5.74
N GLY A 120 3.45 5.13 5.95
CA GLY A 120 4.48 4.20 6.44
C GLY A 120 4.36 2.83 5.78
N VAL A 121 5.42 2.03 5.92
CA VAL A 121 5.48 0.65 5.45
C VAL A 121 5.25 -0.30 6.62
N LEU A 122 4.43 -1.34 6.45
CA LEU A 122 4.28 -2.37 7.48
C LEU A 122 5.59 -3.17 7.62
N GLY A 123 6.21 -3.13 8.80
CA GLY A 123 7.43 -3.87 9.10
C GLY A 123 7.21 -5.38 8.96
N GLY A 124 7.95 -6.01 8.04
CA GLY A 124 7.84 -7.44 7.74
C GLY A 124 6.60 -7.84 6.93
N GLY A 125 5.79 -6.87 6.49
CA GLY A 125 4.70 -7.05 5.52
C GLY A 125 3.63 -8.06 5.90
N LEU A 126 2.97 -8.62 4.89
CA LEU A 126 1.99 -9.70 5.09
C LEU A 126 2.59 -10.94 5.78
N PRO A 127 3.85 -11.37 5.51
CA PRO A 127 4.45 -12.47 6.26
C PRO A 127 4.43 -12.25 7.78
N ALA A 128 4.80 -11.06 8.26
CA ALA A 128 4.78 -10.74 9.69
C ALA A 128 3.35 -10.64 10.24
N TRP A 129 2.41 -10.12 9.44
CA TRP A 129 0.99 -10.10 9.81
C TRP A 129 0.41 -11.50 10.04
N VAL A 130 0.72 -12.43 9.12
CA VAL A 130 0.34 -13.85 9.23
C VAL A 130 1.03 -14.52 10.43
N ALA A 131 2.33 -14.29 10.61
CA ALA A 131 3.09 -14.85 11.73
C ALA A 131 2.59 -14.38 13.10
N ALA A 132 1.98 -13.19 13.16
CA ALA A 132 1.36 -12.63 14.36
C ALA A 132 -0.09 -13.06 14.57
N ASP A 133 -0.59 -14.04 13.81
CA ASP A 133 -1.95 -14.59 13.88
C ASP A 133 -3.04 -13.51 13.84
N LYS A 134 -2.85 -12.51 12.98
CA LYS A 134 -3.82 -11.42 12.78
C LYS A 134 -4.91 -11.83 11.78
N PRO A 135 -6.12 -11.23 11.87
CA PRO A 135 -7.20 -11.52 10.94
C PRO A 135 -6.79 -11.29 9.48
N LEU A 136 -7.27 -12.13 8.58
CA LEU A 136 -7.00 -12.09 7.14
C LEU A 136 -8.30 -11.95 6.36
N ALA A 137 -8.22 -11.25 5.23
CA ALA A 137 -9.23 -11.27 4.17
C ALA A 137 -8.78 -12.20 3.03
N ASP A 138 -9.75 -12.75 2.29
CA ASP A 138 -9.54 -13.59 1.11
C ASP A 138 -9.63 -12.81 -0.21
N SER A 139 -9.76 -11.48 -0.13
CA SER A 139 -9.83 -10.56 -1.24
C SER A 139 -9.35 -9.16 -0.82
N LEU A 140 -8.97 -8.34 -1.79
CA LEU A 140 -8.73 -6.91 -1.57
C LEU A 140 -10.06 -6.14 -1.67
N ALA A 141 -10.18 -5.10 -0.86
CA ALA A 141 -11.34 -4.21 -0.88
C ALA A 141 -11.25 -3.19 -2.02
N GLU A 142 -12.42 -2.70 -2.44
CA GLU A 142 -12.54 -1.53 -3.30
C GLU A 142 -12.85 -0.28 -2.46
N ALA A 143 -12.55 0.90 -3.00
CA ALA A 143 -12.94 2.14 -2.37
C ALA A 143 -14.44 2.40 -2.57
N GLU A 144 -15.14 2.79 -1.50
CA GLU A 144 -16.57 3.12 -1.56
C GLU A 144 -16.85 4.44 -2.29
N SER A 145 -15.87 5.35 -2.29
CA SER A 145 -15.96 6.63 -2.96
C SER A 145 -14.58 7.13 -3.37
N LYS A 146 -14.56 8.08 -4.31
CA LYS A 146 -13.35 8.77 -4.72
C LYS A 146 -12.90 9.72 -3.60
N GLY A 147 -11.63 9.66 -3.23
CA GLY A 147 -11.04 10.56 -2.25
C GLY A 147 -10.62 11.91 -2.82
N ASP A 148 -10.04 12.75 -1.98
CA ASP A 148 -9.67 14.14 -2.29
C ASP A 148 -8.16 14.43 -2.34
N PHE A 149 -7.30 13.40 -2.26
CA PHE A 149 -5.82 13.50 -2.30
C PHE A 149 -5.32 14.61 -3.24
N ALA A 150 -4.41 15.47 -2.80
CA ALA A 150 -3.82 16.50 -3.65
C ALA A 150 -2.32 16.25 -3.76
N ALA A 151 -1.80 16.08 -4.97
CA ALA A 151 -0.37 15.90 -5.17
C ALA A 151 0.36 17.24 -5.04
N ASP A 152 1.45 17.25 -4.27
CA ASP A 152 2.40 18.35 -4.16
C ASP A 152 3.80 17.81 -4.50
N PHE A 153 4.16 17.89 -5.78
CA PHE A 153 5.35 17.26 -6.38
C PHE A 153 6.51 18.24 -6.53
#